data_AF-A0ABD5V241-F1
#
_entry.id   AF-A0ABD5V241-F1
#
_cell.length_a   1.000
_cell.length_b   1.000
_cell.length_c   1.000
_cell.angle_alpha   90.00
_cell.angle_beta   90.00
_cell.angle_gamma   90.00
#
_symmetry.space_group_name_H-M   'P 1'
#
loop_
_entity.id
_entity.type
_entity.pdbx_description
1 polymer ?
#
loop_
_entity_poly.entity_id
_entity_poly.type
_entity_poly.pdbx_seq_one_letter_code
_entity_poly.pdbx_strand_id
1 'polypeptide(L)' 'MPEITVSDTLYRQLENAAGEEDFESALWEMTYLFQRGNDPSE' A
#
# COMPACT_ATOMS: atom_id res chain seq x y z
N MET A 1 5.20 0.51 -14.33
CA MET A 1 4.15 0.04 -13.40
C MET A 1 2.84 0.72 -13.76
N PRO A 2 1.69 0.10 -13.48
CA PRO A 2 0.41 0.81 -13.57
C PRO A 2 0.43 1.99 -12.59
N GLU A 3 -0.08 3.13 -13.05
CA GLU A 3 -0.26 4.31 -12.21
C GLU A 3 -1.69 4.33 -11.65
N ILE A 4 -1.83 4.67 -10.38
CA ILE A 4 -3.13 4.85 -9.74
C ILE A 4 -3.24 6.27 -9.21
N THR A 5 -4.39 6.90 -9.43
CA THR A 5 -4.70 8.21 -8.84
C THR A 5 -5.42 8.01 -7.53
N VAL A 6 -4.88 8.55 -6.45
CA VAL A 6 -5.46 8.52 -5.11
C VAL A 6 -5.76 9.92 -4.61
N SER A 7 -6.58 10.03 -3.56
CA SER A 7 -6.76 11.31 -2.88
C SER A 7 -5.47 11.74 -2.18
N ASP A 8 -5.25 13.05 -2.10
CA ASP A 8 -4.07 13.63 -1.44
C ASP A 8 -3.97 13.21 0.04
N THR A 9 -5.12 13.08 0.72
CA THR A 9 -5.17 12.57 2.09
C THR A 9 -4.67 11.13 2.19
N LEU A 10 -5.07 10.25 1.27
CA LEU A 10 -4.63 8.85 1.28
C LEU A 10 -3.14 8.76 0.94
N TYR A 11 -2.68 9.54 -0.04
CA TYR A 11 -1.27 9.61 -0.38
C TYR A 11 -0.40 9.96 0.84
N ARG A 12 -0.76 11.02 1.57
CA ARG A 12 -0.04 11.42 2.79
C ARG A 12 -0.07 10.35 3.89
N GLN A 13 -1.17 9.61 4.03
CA GLN A 13 -1.24 8.51 4.99
C GLN A 13 -0.30 7.37 4.61
N LEU A 14 -0.24 7.00 3.33
CA LEU A 14 0.67 5.99 2.82
C LEU A 14 2.13 6.43 2.98
N GLU A 15 2.43 7.70 2.70
CA GLU A 15 3.79 8.25 2.81
C GLU A 15 4.28 8.23 4.26
N ASN A 16 3.41 8.62 5.20
CA ASN A 16 3.72 8.53 6.63
C ASN A 16 3.87 7.07 7.11
N ALA A 17 3.11 6.13 6.54
CA ALA A 17 3.17 4.72 6.91
C ALA A 17 4.44 4.04 6.38
N ALA A 18 4.94 4.45 5.22
CA ALA A 18 6.19 3.95 4.65
C ALA A 18 7.43 4.38 5.46
N GLY A 19 7.39 5.53 6.13
CA GLY A 19 8.49 5.97 7.00
C GLY A 19 9.80 6.19 6.23
N GLU A 20 10.85 5.45 6.59
CA GLU A 20 12.16 5.47 5.89
C GLU A 20 12.28 4.40 4.79
N GLU A 21 11.29 3.50 4.68
CA GLU A 21 11.27 2.49 3.61
C GLU A 21 10.86 3.10 2.27
N ASP A 22 11.28 2.42 1.21
CA ASP A 22 10.86 2.76 -0.14
C ASP A 22 9.32 2.67 -0.24
N PHE A 23 8.70 3.80 -0.60
CA PHE A 23 7.26 3.97 -0.63
C PHE A 23 6.55 2.90 -1.47
N GLU A 24 7.18 2.50 -2.57
CA GLU A 24 6.63 1.46 -3.45
C GLU A 24 6.63 0.09 -2.78
N SER A 25 7.74 -0.26 -2.14
CA SER A 25 7.89 -1.52 -1.39
C SER A 25 6.85 -1.64 -0.27
N ALA A 26 6.63 -0.56 0.49
CA ALA A 26 5.61 -0.51 1.54
C ALA A 26 4.17 -0.68 0.98
N LEU A 27 3.89 -0.09 -0.20
CA LEU A 27 2.60 -0.22 -0.88
C LEU A 27 2.32 -1.66 -1.30
N TRP A 28 3.33 -2.37 -1.81
CA TRP A 28 3.21 -3.77 -2.17
C TRP A 28 3.00 -4.67 -0.97
N GLU A 29 3.70 -4.44 0.13
CA GLU A 29 3.47 -5.17 1.39
C GLU A 29 2.04 -4.97 1.91
N MET A 30 1.56 -3.72 1.95
CA MET A 30 0.18 -3.43 2.35
C MET A 30 -0.85 -4.12 1.45
N THR A 31 -0.62 -4.14 0.14
CA THR A 31 -1.50 -4.80 -0.82
C THR A 31 -1.51 -6.32 -0.61
N TYR A 32 -0.34 -6.91 -0.38
CA TYR A 32 -0.19 -8.33 -0.08
C TYR A 32 -0.93 -8.72 1.22
N LEU A 33 -0.74 -7.95 2.30
CA LEU A 33 -1.41 -8.17 3.57
C LEU A 33 -2.93 -8.01 3.45
N PHE A 34 -3.40 -7.03 2.68
CA PHE A 34 -4.82 -6.82 2.41
C PHE A 34 -5.43 -8.00 1.64
N GLN A 35 -4.75 -8.51 0.60
CA GLN A 35 -5.21 -9.68 -0.16
C GLN A 35 -5.29 -10.91 0.74
N ARG A 36 -4.23 -11.20 1.50
CA ARG A 36 -4.20 -12.34 2.43
C ARG A 36 -5.28 -12.26 3.52
N GLY A 37 -5.59 -11.07 4.01
CA GLY A 37 -6.61 -10.88 5.04
C GLY A 37 -8.05 -11.00 4.53
N ASN A 38 -8.28 -10.74 3.24
CA ASN A 38 -9.62 -10.71 2.64
C ASN A 38 -9.91 -11.91 1.72
N ASP A 39 -8.90 -12.72 1.41
CA ASP A 39 -9.06 -13.96 0.66
C ASP A 39 -8.68 -15.15 1.54
N PRO A 40 -9.65 -15.82 2.20
CA PRO A 40 -9.39 -16.96 3.08
C PRO A 40 -9.05 -18.27 2.32
N SER A 41 -8.63 -18.19 1.05
CA SER A 41 -8.42 -19.35 0.17
C SER A 41 -6.96 -19.71 -0.14
N GLU A 42 -5.97 -19.12 0.53
CA GLU A 42 -4.56 -19.60 0.58
C GLU A 42 -4.16 -20.20 1.94
#